data_AF-A0A9W5PWB5-F1
#
_entry.id   AF-A0A9W5PWB5-F1
#
_cell.length_a   1.000
_cell.length_b   1.000
_cell.length_c   1.000
_cell.angle_alpha   90.00
_cell.angle_beta   90.00
_cell.angle_gamma   90.00
#
_symmetry.space_group_name_H-M   'P 1'
#
loop_
_entity.id
_entity.type
_entity.pdbx_description
1 polymer ?
#
loop_
_entity_poly.entity_id
_entity_poly.type
_entity_poly.pdbx_seq_one_letter_code
_entity_poly.pdbx_strand_id
1 'polypeptide(L)'
;MIVETRRTVSGTEYWDTTKKRSLFVPTSEEPGFEVTVNPESMIAKFADDKVIDVKVIELDDMTVKELRDYAASINVEIPADVKKKEDIIKLLS
;
A
#
# COMPACT_ATOMS: atom_id res chain seq x y z
N MET A 1 -14.30 -23.51 3.00
CA MET A 1 -12.86 -23.36 3.29
C MET A 1 -12.73 -23.10 4.77
N ILE A 2 -11.83 -23.80 5.47
CA ILE A 2 -11.62 -23.58 6.91
C ILE A 2 -10.21 -23.05 7.10
N VAL A 3 -10.07 -21.84 7.62
CA VAL A 3 -8.77 -21.17 7.79
C VAL A 3 -8.49 -20.93 9.26
N GLU A 4 -7.24 -21.10 9.67
CA GLU A 4 -6.79 -20.70 11.01
C GLU A 4 -6.84 -19.17 11.11
N THR A 5 -7.52 -18.65 12.13
CA THR A 5 -7.60 -17.20 12.37
C THR A 5 -6.76 -16.76 13.55
N ARG A 6 -6.67 -17.59 14.60
CA ARG A 6 -5.91 -17.27 15.80
C ARG A 6 -5.44 -18.53 16.51
N ARG A 7 -4.24 -18.47 17.09
CA ARG A 7 -3.72 -19.47 18.01
C ARG A 7 -3.50 -18.88 19.40
N THR A 8 -3.89 -19.60 20.43
CA THR A 8 -3.78 -19.18 21.84
C THR A 8 -3.22 -20.31 22.70
N VAL A 9 -2.96 -20.04 23.98
CA VAL A 9 -2.50 -21.05 24.95
C VAL A 9 -3.55 -22.14 25.22
N SER A 10 -4.83 -21.86 24.96
CA SER A 10 -5.93 -22.79 25.21
C SER A 10 -6.32 -23.61 23.99
N GLY A 11 -5.96 -23.15 22.79
CA GLY A 11 -6.35 -23.80 21.54
C GLY A 11 -6.25 -22.87 20.33
N THR A 12 -6.73 -23.39 19.21
CA THR A 12 -6.72 -22.71 17.91
C THR A 12 -8.15 -22.42 17.45
N GLU A 13 -8.37 -21.19 17.02
CA GLU A 13 -9.61 -20.73 16.42
C GLU A 13 -9.51 -20.76 14.90
N TYR A 14 -10.59 -21.19 14.27
CA TYR A 14 -10.73 -21.31 12.82
C TYR A 14 -12.01 -20.63 12.35
N TRP A 15 -12.00 -20.18 11.09
CA TRP A 15 -13.18 -19.65 10.42
C TRP A 15 -13.64 -20.59 9.30
N ASP A 16 -14.88 -21.08 9.39
CA ASP A 16 -15.54 -21.86 8.34
C ASP A 16 -16.29 -20.92 7.40
N THR A 17 -15.75 -20.69 6.20
CA THR A 17 -16.37 -19.80 5.20
C THR A 17 -17.66 -20.36 4.62
N THR A 18 -17.84 -21.68 4.61
CA THR A 18 -19.01 -22.35 4.04
C THR A 18 -20.19 -22.25 5.00
N LYS A 19 -19.95 -22.53 6.30
CA LYS A 19 -20.99 -22.48 7.34
C LYS A 19 -21.09 -21.12 8.05
N LYS A 20 -20.20 -20.17 7.73
CA LYS A 20 -20.13 -18.81 8.30
C LYS A 20 -20.11 -18.81 9.83
N ARG A 21 -19.22 -19.61 10.42
CA ARG A 21 -19.10 -19.74 11.87
C ARG A 21 -17.64 -19.94 12.30
N SER A 22 -17.35 -19.57 13.54
CA SER A 22 -16.09 -19.87 14.20
C SER A 22 -16.09 -21.31 14.72
N LEU A 23 -14.93 -21.96 14.66
CA LEU A 23 -14.65 -23.27 15.25
C LEU A 23 -13.48 -23.12 16.21
N PHE A 24 -13.50 -23.84 17.32
CA PHE A 24 -12.42 -23.86 18.30
C PHE A 24 -11.95 -25.30 18.52
N VAL A 25 -10.63 -25.50 18.50
CA VAL A 25 -10.00 -26.80 18.78
C VAL A 25 -9.03 -26.60 19.94
N PRO A 26 -9.22 -27.30 21.08
CA PRO A 26 -8.28 -27.25 22.21
C PRO A 26 -6.87 -27.71 21.81
N THR A 27 -5.83 -27.21 22.48
CA THR A 27 -4.42 -27.57 22.17
C THR A 27 -4.13 -29.07 22.31
N SER A 28 -4.91 -29.80 23.10
CA SER A 28 -4.77 -31.25 23.28
C SER A 28 -5.41 -32.09 22.17
N GLU A 29 -6.10 -31.45 21.22
CA GLU A 29 -6.84 -32.13 20.16
C GLU A 29 -6.41 -31.66 18.78
N GLU A 30 -6.46 -32.58 17.81
CA GLU A 30 -6.28 -32.24 16.41
C GLU A 30 -7.62 -31.87 15.76
N PRO A 31 -7.64 -30.96 14.77
CA PRO A 31 -8.86 -30.62 14.06
C PRO A 31 -9.43 -31.82 13.29
N GLY A 32 -10.69 -32.17 13.55
CA GLY A 32 -11.41 -33.21 12.80
C GLY A 32 -11.88 -32.77 11.40
N PHE A 33 -11.21 -31.79 10.80
CA PHE A 33 -11.54 -31.21 9.50
C PHE A 33 -10.26 -30.77 8.79
N GLU A 34 -10.33 -30.71 7.46
CA GLU A 34 -9.20 -30.22 6.65
C GLU A 34 -9.02 -28.71 6.82
N VAL A 35 -7.82 -28.32 7.27
CA VAL A 35 -7.44 -26.92 7.41
C VAL A 35 -6.79 -26.45 6.11
N THR A 36 -7.34 -25.38 5.53
CA THR A 36 -6.78 -24.73 4.37
C THR A 36 -5.61 -23.84 4.78
N VAL A 37 -4.40 -24.21 4.35
CA VAL A 37 -3.18 -23.43 4.58
C VAL A 37 -2.94 -22.52 3.37
N ASN A 38 -2.70 -21.24 3.63
CA ASN A 38 -2.33 -20.23 2.64
C ASN A 38 -3.30 -20.14 1.42
N PRO A 39 -4.60 -19.85 1.65
CA PRO A 39 -5.56 -19.73 0.56
C PRO A 39 -5.19 -18.56 -0.37
N GLU A 40 -5.54 -18.66 -1.65
CA GLU A 40 -5.28 -17.60 -2.64
C GLU A 40 -5.86 -16.24 -2.22
N SER A 41 -6.95 -16.23 -1.44
CA SER A 41 -7.53 -15.01 -0.88
C SER A 41 -6.61 -14.26 0.10
N MET A 42 -5.62 -14.95 0.68
CA MET A 42 -4.59 -14.34 1.55
C MET A 42 -3.36 -13.85 0.77
N ILE A 43 -3.28 -14.11 -0.54
CA ILE A 43 -2.30 -13.45 -1.39
C ILE A 43 -2.75 -12.00 -1.47
N ALA A 44 -1.97 -11.11 -0.84
CA ALA A 44 -2.10 -9.69 -1.07
C ALA A 44 -1.91 -9.44 -2.56
N LYS A 45 -3.01 -9.19 -3.28
CA LYS A 45 -2.95 -8.53 -4.57
C LYS A 45 -2.51 -7.10 -4.26
N PHE A 46 -1.22 -6.89 -4.09
CA PHE A 46 -0.64 -5.58 -4.37
C PHE A 46 -1.18 -5.22 -5.74
N ALA A 47 -1.97 -4.14 -5.83
CA ALA A 47 -2.60 -3.72 -7.07
C ALA A 47 -1.54 -3.81 -8.17
N ASP A 48 -1.76 -4.77 -9.11
CA ASP A 48 -0.83 -5.25 -10.12
C ASP A 48 0.29 -4.27 -10.36
N ASP A 49 1.42 -4.46 -9.67
CA ASP A 49 2.67 -3.72 -9.81
C ASP A 49 2.45 -2.40 -10.54
N LYS A 50 1.58 -1.54 -9.98
CA LYS A 50 1.23 -0.30 -10.65
C LYS A 50 2.51 0.47 -10.46
N VAL A 51 3.37 0.38 -11.46
CA VAL A 51 4.38 1.36 -11.79
C VAL A 51 3.55 2.62 -11.84
N ILE A 52 3.46 3.29 -10.70
CA ILE A 52 3.22 4.70 -10.65
C ILE A 52 4.38 5.16 -11.51
N ASP A 53 4.12 5.60 -12.73
CA ASP A 53 5.10 6.32 -13.51
C ASP A 53 5.45 7.53 -12.65
N VAL A 54 6.37 7.34 -11.71
CA VAL A 54 7.08 8.39 -11.02
C VAL A 54 7.91 8.96 -12.14
N LYS A 55 7.31 9.88 -12.88
CA LYS A 55 8.03 10.70 -13.82
C LYS A 55 9.05 11.44 -12.96
N VAL A 56 10.27 10.93 -12.94
CA VAL A 56 11.41 11.63 -12.35
C VAL A 56 11.58 12.86 -13.22
N ILE A 57 11.06 13.99 -12.74
CA ILE A 57 11.17 15.27 -13.43
C ILE A 57 12.49 15.87 -12.95
N GLU A 58 13.47 15.92 -13.85
CA GLU A 58 14.75 16.59 -13.62
C GLU A 58 14.53 18.11 -13.65
N LEU A 59 14.19 18.68 -12.49
CA LEU A 59 13.95 20.12 -12.32
C LEU A 59 15.21 20.96 -12.60
N ASP A 60 16.40 20.37 -12.45
CA ASP A 60 17.69 21.03 -12.66
C ASP A 60 18.00 21.36 -14.12
N ASP A 61 17.36 20.71 -15.09
CA ASP A 61 17.55 21.01 -16.52
C ASP A 61 16.54 22.04 -17.05
N MET A 62 15.45 22.28 -16.32
CA MET A 62 14.40 23.22 -16.70
C MET A 62 14.85 24.68 -16.56
N THR A 63 14.39 25.54 -17.45
CA THR A 63 14.56 27.00 -17.33
C THR A 63 13.60 27.57 -16.27
N VAL A 64 13.86 28.79 -15.79
CA VAL A 64 13.00 29.47 -14.79
C VAL A 64 11.54 29.58 -15.26
N LYS A 65 11.31 29.74 -16.56
CA LYS A 65 9.97 29.80 -17.14
C LYS A 65 9.27 28.44 -17.04
N GLU A 66 9.96 27.38 -17.47
CA GLU A 66 9.42 26.02 -17.43
C GLU A 66 9.14 25.55 -16.00
N LEU A 67 9.97 25.94 -15.03
CA LEU A 67 9.72 25.67 -13.61
C LEU A 67 8.44 26.36 -13.11
N ARG A 68 8.14 27.58 -13.58
CA ARG A 68 6.90 28.29 -13.23
C ARG A 68 5.68 27.67 -13.91
N ASP A 69 5.80 27.26 -15.16
CA ASP A 69 4.74 26.54 -15.87
C ASP A 69 4.47 25.18 -15.20
N TYR A 70 5.52 24.48 -14.76
CA TYR A 70 5.40 23.25 -13.99
C TYR A 70 4.72 23.49 -12.64
N ALA A 71 5.14 24.52 -11.90
CA ALA A 71 4.49 24.91 -10.65
C ALA A 71 2.98 25.14 -10.83
N ALA A 72 2.57 25.86 -11.89
CA ALA A 72 1.17 26.06 -12.21
C ALA A 72 0.44 24.73 -12.52
N SER A 73 1.10 23.79 -13.21
CA SER A 73 0.54 22.47 -13.50
C SER A 73 0.25 21.64 -12.25
N ILE A 74 1.03 21.84 -11.18
CA ILE A 74 0.84 21.20 -9.87
C ILE A 74 0.11 22.11 -8.87
N ASN A 75 -0.46 23.23 -9.32
CA ASN A 75 -1.15 24.25 -8.50
C ASN A 75 -0.29 24.83 -7.35
N VAL A 76 1.02 25.01 -7.60
CA VAL A 76 1.95 25.70 -6.71
C VAL A 76 2.20 27.12 -7.24
N GLU A 77 1.91 28.14 -6.43
CA GLU A 77 2.21 29.53 -6.76
C GLU A 77 3.63 29.91 -6.32
N ILE A 78 4.46 30.35 -7.27
CA ILE A 78 5.81 30.87 -6.97
C ILE A 78 5.73 32.40 -6.88
N PRO A 79 6.06 33.01 -5.73
CA PRO A 79 6.07 34.46 -5.56
C PRO A 79 6.94 35.17 -6.61
N ALA A 80 6.55 36.40 -6.98
CA ALA A 80 7.29 37.21 -7.96
C ALA A 80 8.69 37.61 -7.48
N ASP A 81 8.90 37.64 -6.16
CA ASP A 81 10.18 37.95 -5.52
C ASP A 81 11.20 36.82 -5.68
N VAL A 82 10.74 35.59 -5.90
CA VAL A 82 11.61 34.42 -6.10
C VAL A 82 12.06 34.36 -7.56
N LYS A 83 13.27 34.86 -7.83
CA LYS A 83 13.85 34.93 -9.18
C LYS A 83 14.99 33.95 -9.43
N LYS A 84 15.56 33.36 -8.38
CA LYS A 84 16.67 32.42 -8.49
C LYS A 84 16.13 31.02 -8.80
N LYS A 85 16.76 30.33 -9.76
CA LYS A 85 16.40 28.97 -10.15
C LYS A 85 16.45 28.00 -8.97
N GLU A 86 17.52 28.04 -8.18
CA GLU A 86 17.71 27.17 -7.00
C GLU A 86 16.57 27.33 -5.98
N ASP A 87 16.17 28.56 -5.68
CA ASP A 87 15.08 28.84 -4.74
C ASP A 87 13.73 28.33 -5.28
N ILE A 88 13.51 28.39 -6.59
CA ILE A 88 12.31 27.84 -7.23
C ILE A 88 12.30 26.32 -7.16
N ILE A 89 13.42 25.67 -7.45
CA ILE A 89 13.55 24.21 -7.37
C ILE A 89 13.27 23.73 -5.94
N LYS A 90 13.78 24.46 -4.93
CA LYS A 90 13.52 24.16 -3.51
C LYS A 90 12.05 24.24 -3.10
N LEU A 91 11.23 25.02 -3.82
CA LEU A 91 9.77 25.10 -3.58
C LEU A 91 8.99 23.97 -4.27
N LEU A 92 9.60 23.29 -5.24
CA LEU A 92 8.97 22.26 -6.07
C LEU A 92 9.39 20.83 -5.70
N SER A 93 10.42 20.68 -4.85
CA SER A 93 10.90 19.42 -4.26
C SER A 93 10.28 19.14 -2.90
#